data_AF-A0AAJ3A4D0-F1
#
_entry.id   AF-A0AAJ3A4D0-F1
#
_cell.length_a   1.000
_cell.length_b   1.000
_cell.length_c   1.000
_cell.angle_alpha   90.00
_cell.angle_beta   90.00
_cell.angle_gamma   90.00
#
_symmetry.space_group_name_H-M   'P 1'
#
loop_
_entity.id
_entity.type
_entity.pdbx_description
1 polymer ?
#
loop_
_entity_poly.entity_id
_entity_poly.type
_entity_poly.pdbx_seq_one_letter_code
_entity_poly.pdbx_strand_id
1 'polypeptide(L)' 'MDVVTHHTTVSGDFAMTRSQWLIAGQDQDGKPVEVHHHGMEVHRRGEDGTWYFFLDHPFGADPTWAVSRPPATV' A
#
# COMPACT_ATOMS: atom_id res chain seq x y z
N MET A 1 0.57 -12.53 -9.45
CA MET A 1 0.48 -11.37 -8.55
C MET A 1 1.42 -10.35 -9.12
N ASP A 2 0.89 -9.17 -9.40
CA ASP A 2 1.63 -8.04 -9.95
C ASP A 2 1.58 -6.91 -8.93
N VAL A 3 2.70 -6.19 -8.77
CA VAL A 3 2.80 -5.04 -7.87
C VAL A 3 3.64 -3.96 -8.53
N VAL A 4 3.18 -2.72 -8.42
CA VAL A 4 3.87 -1.53 -8.89
C VAL A 4 4.05 -0.59 -7.71
N THR A 5 5.30 -0.26 -7.41
CA THR A 5 5.62 0.81 -6.46
C THR A 5 5.54 2.15 -7.18
N HIS A 6 4.73 3.07 -6.67
CA HIS A 6 4.59 4.41 -7.23
C HIS A 6 5.53 5.42 -6.56
N HIS A 7 5.69 5.32 -5.24
CA HIS A 7 6.45 6.28 -4.47
C HIS A 7 6.99 5.64 -3.20
N THR A 8 8.20 6.03 -2.80
CA THR A 8 8.79 5.68 -1.52
C THR A 8 9.44 6.91 -0.90
N THR A 9 9.04 7.26 0.32
CA THR A 9 9.68 8.30 1.14
C THR A 9 10.46 7.65 2.26
N VAL A 10 11.75 7.98 2.39
CA VAL A 10 12.63 7.44 3.44
C VAL A 10 12.82 8.48 4.55
N SER A 11 12.77 8.02 5.80
CA SER A 11 13.08 8.81 7.00
C SER A 11 13.86 7.94 8.00
N GLY A 12 15.17 8.14 8.08
CA GLY A 12 16.07 7.32 8.91
C GLY A 12 16.00 5.84 8.51
N ASP A 13 15.73 4.98 9.48
CA ASP A 13 15.57 3.53 9.28
C ASP A 13 14.14 3.11 8.93
N PHE A 14 13.28 4.06 8.57
CA PHE A 14 11.93 3.78 8.11
C PHE A 14 11.72 4.29 6.68
N ALA A 15 10.83 3.61 5.94
CA ALA A 15 10.37 4.08 4.64
C ALA A 15 8.87 3.82 4.49
N MET A 16 8.15 4.80 3.93
CA MET A 16 6.74 4.64 3.57
C MET A 16 6.65 4.47 2.06
N THR A 17 5.98 3.42 1.61
CA THR A 17 5.78 3.10 0.20
C THR A 17 4.29 3.14 -0.13
N ARG A 18 3.96 3.64 -1.33
CA ARG A 18 2.64 3.50 -1.95
C ARG A 18 2.75 2.55 -3.13
N SER A 19 1.89 1.54 -3.16
CA SER A 19 1.84 0.55 -4.23
C SER A 19 0.46 0.47 -4.88
N GLN A 20 0.41 -0.18 -6.04
CA GLN A 20 -0.80 -0.76 -6.61
C GLN A 20 -0.52 -2.22 -6.91
N TRP A 21 -1.45 -3.11 -6.60
CA TRP A 21 -1.28 -4.54 -6.80
C TRP A 21 -2.49 -5.16 -7.49
N LEU A 22 -2.26 -6.32 -8.12
CA LEU A 22 -3.26 -7.18 -8.75
C LEU A 22 -2.98 -8.64 -8.38
N ILE A 23 -4.02 -9.33 -7.95
CA ILE A 23 -4.02 -10.78 -7.72
C ILE A 23 -5.13 -11.38 -8.59
N ALA A 24 -4.73 -12.26 -9.51
CA ALA A 24 -5.62 -13.09 -10.30
C ALA A 24 -5.58 -14.54 -9.78
N GLY A 25 -6.72 -15.20 -9.76
CA GLY A 25 -6.87 -16.57 -9.29
C GLY A 25 -8.19 -17.21 -9.71
N GLN A 26 -8.59 -18.27 -9.03
CA GLN A 26 -9.90 -18.89 -9.16
C GLN A 26 -10.60 -18.92 -7.80
N ASP A 27 -11.92 -18.75 -7.79
CA ASP A 27 -12.73 -18.97 -6.59
C ASP A 27 -12.97 -20.46 -6.30
N GLN A 28 -13.79 -20.74 -5.29
CA GLN A 28 -14.09 -22.11 -4.84
C GLN A 28 -14.83 -22.95 -5.91
N ASP A 29 -15.46 -22.29 -6.89
CA ASP A 29 -16.17 -22.94 -8.00
C ASP A 29 -15.30 -23.03 -9.28
N GLY A 30 -14.02 -22.64 -9.19
CA GLY A 30 -13.09 -22.62 -10.31
C GLY A 30 -13.29 -21.43 -11.26
N LYS A 31 -14.14 -20.46 -10.91
CA LYS A 31 -14.37 -19.28 -11.73
C LYS A 31 -13.21 -18.29 -11.56
N PRO A 32 -12.71 -17.65 -12.65
CA PRO A 32 -11.68 -16.65 -12.54
C PRO A 32 -12.09 -15.47 -11.66
N VAL A 33 -11.19 -15.06 -10.77
CA VAL A 33 -11.32 -13.86 -9.94
C VAL A 33 -10.09 -12.98 -10.12
N GLU A 34 -10.31 -11.67 -10.08
CA GLU A 34 -9.27 -10.66 -10.09
C GLU A 34 -9.58 -9.64 -8.99
N VAL A 35 -8.57 -9.32 -8.19
CA VAL A 35 -8.66 -8.30 -7.14
C VAL A 35 -7.49 -7.36 -7.31
N HIS A 36 -7.76 -6.06 -7.27
CA HIS A 36 -6.74 -5.03 -7.35
C HIS A 36 -7.05 -3.90 -6.37
N HIS A 37 -6.00 -3.36 -5.75
CA HIS A 37 -6.14 -2.23 -4.84
C HIS A 37 -4.87 -1.39 -4.78
N HIS A 38 -4.97 -0.24 -4.11
CA HIS A 38 -3.84 0.54 -3.67
C HIS A 38 -3.36 0.03 -2.31
N GLY A 39 -2.06 -0.23 -2.19
CA GLY A 39 -1.41 -0.59 -0.94
C GLY A 39 -0.65 0.59 -0.33
N MET A 40 -0.43 0.51 0.98
CA MET A 40 0.50 1.36 1.69
C MET A 40 1.30 0.52 2.68
N GLU A 41 2.62 0.64 2.59
CA GLU A 41 3.53 -0.17 3.37
C GLU A 41 4.47 0.72 4.16
N VAL A 42 4.73 0.36 5.42
CA VAL A 42 5.86 0.92 6.17
C VAL A 42 6.93 -0.15 6.24
N HIS A 43 8.14 0.22 5.86
CA HIS A 43 9.31 -0.62 5.95
C HIS A 43 10.21 -0.14 7.09
N ARG A 44 10.92 -1.07 7.70
CA ARG A 44 12.00 -0.77 8.65
C ARG A 44 13.29 -1.43 8.19
N ARG A 45 14.38 -0.69 8.23
CA ARG A 45 15.73 -1.19 7.96
C ARG A 45 16.25 -1.92 9.19
N GLY A 46 16.65 -3.17 9.03
CA GLY A 46 17.30 -3.97 10.07
C GLY A 46 18.76 -3.55 10.30
N GLU A 47 19.36 -4.07 11.36
CA GLU A 47 20.79 -3.85 11.67
C GLU A 47 21.71 -4.42 10.58
N ASP A 48 21.22 -5.41 9.83
CA ASP A 48 21.88 -6.00 8.66
C ASP A 48 21.79 -5.12 7.41
N GLY A 49 21.11 -3.97 7.49
CA GLY A 49 20.90 -3.04 6.38
C GLY A 49 19.75 -3.43 5.44
N THR A 50 19.08 -4.56 5.67
CA THR A 50 17.96 -5.04 4.84
C THR A 50 16.67 -4.31 5.21
N TRP A 51 15.82 -4.03 4.22
CA TRP A 51 14.48 -3.48 4.46
C TRP A 51 13.44 -4.59 4.62
N TYR A 52 12.65 -4.49 5.69
CA TYR A 52 11.59 -5.44 6.01
C TYR A 52 10.24 -4.74 6.05
N PHE A 53 9.18 -5.45 5.68
CA PHE A 53 7.81 -5.00 5.98
C PHE A 53 7.66 -4.86 7.50
N PHE A 54 7.37 -3.64 7.93
CA PHE A 54 7.07 -3.31 9.32
C PHE A 54 5.57 -3.16 9.53
N LEU A 55 4.86 -2.55 8.57
CA LEU A 55 3.40 -2.61 8.41
C LEU A 55 3.02 -2.79 6.95
N ASP A 56 1.92 -3.50 6.70
CA ASP A 56 1.29 -3.63 5.39
C ASP A 56 -0.20 -3.31 5.53
N HIS A 57 -0.65 -2.28 4.83
CA HIS A 57 -2.06 -1.93 4.70
C HIS A 57 -2.48 -2.15 3.24
N PRO A 58 -3.01 -3.35 2.90
CA PRO A 58 -3.24 -3.75 1.50
C PRO A 58 -4.30 -2.90 0.79
N PHE A 59 -5.11 -2.14 1.54
CA PHE A 59 -6.14 -1.26 0.98
C PHE A 59 -5.78 0.25 0.99
N GLY A 60 -4.61 0.65 1.51
CA GLY A 60 -4.12 2.03 1.54
C GLY A 60 -4.89 3.04 2.41
N ALA A 61 -6.23 3.08 2.29
CA ALA A 61 -7.23 3.79 3.12
C ALA A 61 -8.60 3.64 2.43
N ASP A 62 -9.71 3.83 3.16
CA ASP A 62 -11.05 3.90 2.56
C ASP A 62 -11.28 5.29 1.92
N PRO A 63 -11.54 5.38 0.61
CA PRO A 63 -11.80 6.67 -0.05
C PRO A 63 -13.07 7.37 0.47
N THR A 64 -13.99 6.65 1.11
CA THR A 64 -15.20 7.23 1.71
C THR A 64 -14.91 8.05 2.97
N TRP A 65 -13.71 7.93 3.56
CA TRP A 65 -13.28 8.71 4.72
C TRP A 65 -12.61 10.05 4.35
N ALA A 66 -12.73 10.48 3.09
CA ALA A 66 -12.18 11.76 2.67
C ALA A 66 -12.77 12.92 3.50
N VAL A 67 -11.89 13.70 4.13
CA VAL A 67 -12.29 14.95 4.81
C VAL A 67 -12.63 16.02 3.77
N SER A 68 -13.69 16.80 4.02
CA SER A 68 -14.01 17.97 3.20
C SER A 68 -12.83 18.94 3.15
N ARG A 69 -12.68 19.63 2.01
CA ARG A 69 -11.65 20.66 1.84
C ARG A 69 -11.74 21.66 3.02
N PRO A 70 -10.64 21.91 3.75
CA PRO A 70 -10.63 22.91 4.80
C PRO A 70 -11.01 24.29 4.23
N PRO A 71 -11.66 25.16 5.04
CA PRO A 71 -11.91 26.54 4.62
C PRO A 71 -10.60 27.23 4.26
N ALA A 72 -10.65 28.15 3.30
CA ALA A 72 -9.50 28.98 2.98
C ALA A 72 -9.09 29.79 4.22
N THR A 73 -7.85 29.66 4.64
CA THR A 73 -7.27 30.56 5.65
C THR A 73 -6.94 31.88 4.95
N VAL A 74 -7.46 32.98 5.51
CA VAL A 74 -7.14 34.37 5.11
C VAL A 74 -5.80 34.81 5.64
#